data_AF-A0A382UHW3-F1
#
_entry.id   AF-A0A382UHW3-F1
#
_cell.length_a   1.000
_cell.length_b   1.000
_cell.length_c   1.000
_cell.angle_alpha   90.00
_cell.angle_beta   90.00
_cell.angle_gamma   90.00
#
_symmetry.space_group_name_H-M   'P 1'
#
loop_
_entity.id
_entity.type
_entity.pdbx_description
1 polymer ?
#
loop_
_entity_poly.entity_id
_entity_poly.type
_entity_poly.pdbx_seq_one_letter_code
_entity_poly.pdbx_strand_id
1 'polypeptide(L)'
;MIWILAATIVASTILSALLSAAESATLIIHPSQLRTLEDEGFRGSTSLATLKEEPEQMKSSILFLNTILDGLVVGFSVIIGAFNSGIAGGFTGLILSTLVVVILCEILPRLIGKEKPIRIALRMAKPMLHLQRRLDFFASPARSFLLGFLTRGENPESTQEERSVRELTQ
;
A
#
# COMPACT_ATOMS: atom_id res chain seq x y z
N MET A 1 25.82 -8.25 12.31
CA MET A 1 24.91 -8.68 11.23
C MET A 1 23.47 -8.88 11.73
N ILE A 2 23.22 -9.76 12.70
CA ILE A 2 21.87 -10.05 13.23
C ILE A 2 21.14 -8.80 13.78
N TRP A 3 21.84 -7.91 14.49
CA TRP A 3 21.27 -6.66 15.01
C TRP A 3 20.75 -5.72 13.91
N ILE A 4 21.39 -5.70 12.74
CA ILE A 4 20.96 -4.88 11.61
C ILE A 4 19.68 -5.47 11.03
N LEU A 5 19.60 -6.80 10.89
CA LEU A 5 18.39 -7.47 10.42
C LEU A 5 17.21 -7.26 11.38
N ALA A 6 17.46 -7.37 12.69
CA ALA A 6 16.45 -7.09 13.71
C ALA A 6 15.98 -5.63 13.66
N ALA A 7 16.89 -4.67 13.52
CA ALA A 7 16.54 -3.26 13.38
C ALA A 7 15.70 -3.00 12.11
N THR A 8 16.06 -3.62 10.98
CA THR A 8 15.29 -3.54 9.73
C THR A 8 13.89 -4.13 9.90
N ILE A 9 13.75 -5.28 10.56
CA ILE A 9 12.45 -5.90 10.85
C ILE A 9 11.57 -4.93 11.65
N VAL A 10 12.11 -4.40 12.76
CA VAL A 10 11.35 -3.47 13.63
C VAL A 10 10.96 -2.20 12.88
N ALA A 11 11.88 -1.61 12.12
CA ALA A 11 11.61 -0.42 11.33
C ALA A 11 10.53 -0.66 10.26
N SER A 12 10.63 -1.77 9.52
CA SER A 12 9.65 -2.15 8.50
C SER A 12 8.27 -2.41 9.11
N THR A 13 8.20 -3.12 10.24
CA THR A 13 6.95 -3.37 10.97
C THR A 13 6.28 -2.08 11.43
N ILE A 14 7.04 -1.15 12.03
CA ILE A 14 6.47 0.13 12.48
C ILE A 14 5.95 0.93 11.29
N LEU A 15 6.69 0.97 10.19
CA LEU A 15 6.30 1.72 9.00
C LEU A 15 5.04 1.14 8.34
N SER A 16 4.99 -0.18 8.19
CA SER A 16 3.83 -0.94 7.69
C SER A 16 2.58 -0.68 8.55
N ALA A 17 2.72 -0.80 9.88
CA ALA A 17 1.65 -0.54 10.83
C ALA A 17 1.12 0.89 10.72
N LEU A 18 2.00 1.89 10.66
CA LEU A 18 1.62 3.30 10.50
C LEU A 18 0.88 3.55 9.20
N LEU A 19 1.33 2.95 8.10
CA LEU A 19 0.68 3.06 6.79
C LEU A 19 -0.73 2.46 6.80
N SER A 20 -0.90 1.28 7.37
CA SER A 20 -2.22 0.61 7.43
C SER A 20 -3.20 1.31 8.39
N ALA A 21 -2.70 1.85 9.51
CA ALA A 21 -3.48 2.70 10.41
C ALA A 21 -3.94 3.98 9.71
N ALA A 22 -3.05 4.61 8.95
CA ALA A 22 -3.34 5.83 8.21
C ALA A 22 -4.35 5.59 7.08
N GLU A 23 -4.20 4.51 6.33
CA GLU A 23 -5.17 4.06 5.32
C GLU A 23 -6.58 3.92 5.95
N SER A 24 -6.70 3.18 7.04
CA SER A 24 -7.99 2.99 7.71
C SER A 24 -8.56 4.31 8.24
N ALA A 25 -7.72 5.17 8.83
CA ALA A 25 -8.12 6.47 9.33
C ALA A 25 -8.63 7.40 8.22
N THR A 26 -7.91 7.46 7.09
CA THR A 26 -8.29 8.28 5.93
C THR A 26 -9.59 7.79 5.27
N LEU A 27 -9.77 6.47 5.13
CA LEU A 27 -10.98 5.90 4.53
C LEU A 27 -12.25 6.25 5.32
N ILE A 28 -12.19 6.21 6.65
CA ILE A 28 -13.35 6.44 7.55
C ILE A 28 -13.83 7.90 7.55
N ILE A 29 -12.97 8.88 7.27
CA ILE A 29 -13.34 10.30 7.32
C ILE A 29 -14.35 10.65 6.22
N HIS A 30 -15.46 11.28 6.60
CA HIS A 30 -16.48 11.70 5.64
C HIS A 30 -16.10 13.00 4.91
N PRO A 31 -16.59 13.23 3.67
CA PRO A 31 -16.32 14.45 2.92
C PRO A 31 -16.73 15.73 3.66
N SER A 32 -17.83 15.69 4.43
CA SER A 32 -18.30 16.83 5.23
C SER A 32 -17.29 17.22 6.31
N GLN A 33 -16.73 16.25 7.03
CA GLN A 33 -15.70 16.46 8.04
C GLN A 33 -14.42 17.01 7.41
N LEU A 34 -14.05 16.52 6.23
CA LEU A 34 -12.86 16.99 5.52
C LEU A 34 -12.96 18.47 5.16
N ARG A 35 -14.12 18.90 4.68
CA ARG A 35 -14.37 20.31 4.35
C ARG A 35 -14.28 21.21 5.58
N THR A 36 -14.85 20.79 6.72
CA THR A 36 -14.67 21.51 7.99
C THR A 36 -13.20 21.61 8.40
N LEU A 37 -12.41 20.55 8.21
CA LEU A 37 -10.98 20.56 8.54
C LEU A 37 -10.15 21.47 7.62
N GLU A 38 -10.57 21.64 6.37
CA GLU A 38 -10.00 22.61 5.43
C GLU A 38 -10.38 24.05 5.81
N ASP A 39 -11.65 24.29 6.09
CA ASP A 39 -12.19 25.60 6.48
C ASP A 39 -11.56 26.09 7.81
N GLU A 40 -11.31 25.19 8.76
CA GLU A 40 -10.64 25.49 10.03
C GLU A 40 -9.10 25.59 9.91
N GLY A 41 -8.53 25.34 8.73
CA GLY A 41 -7.10 25.54 8.47
C GLY A 41 -6.17 24.52 9.14
N PHE A 42 -6.64 23.30 9.42
CA PHE A 42 -5.79 22.27 10.04
C PHE A 42 -4.61 21.88 9.16
N ARG A 43 -3.42 21.76 9.76
CA ARG A 43 -2.21 21.36 9.03
C ARG A 43 -2.38 19.94 8.47
N GLY A 44 -2.33 19.81 7.15
CA GLY A 44 -2.46 18.52 6.45
C GLY A 44 -3.86 18.25 5.89
N SER A 45 -4.84 19.13 6.11
CA SER A 45 -6.19 19.02 5.54
C SER A 45 -6.17 18.99 4.01
N THR A 46 -5.44 19.91 3.37
CA THR A 46 -5.29 19.95 1.92
C THR A 46 -4.67 18.67 1.35
N SER A 47 -3.64 18.13 2.03
CA SER A 47 -3.01 16.87 1.60
C SER A 47 -3.98 15.69 1.76
N LEU A 48 -4.80 15.69 2.81
CA LEU A 48 -5.81 14.68 3.04
C LEU A 48 -6.93 14.74 1.99
N ALA A 49 -7.31 15.95 1.57
CA ALA A 49 -8.25 16.17 0.48
C ALA A 49 -7.72 15.60 -0.85
N THR A 50 -6.48 15.89 -1.20
CA THR A 50 -5.84 15.30 -2.39
C THR A 50 -5.78 13.77 -2.32
N LEU A 51 -5.54 13.19 -1.14
CA LEU A 51 -5.59 11.72 -0.96
C LEU A 51 -7.00 11.14 -1.19
N LYS A 52 -8.04 11.90 -0.81
CA LYS A 52 -9.45 11.52 -0.94
C LYS A 52 -10.00 11.69 -2.36
N GLU A 53 -9.34 12.44 -3.23
CA GLU A 53 -9.70 12.56 -4.65
C GLU A 53 -9.50 11.24 -5.39
N GLU A 54 -8.44 10.48 -5.06
CA GLU A 54 -8.11 9.20 -5.69
C GLU A 54 -7.88 8.07 -4.66
N PRO A 55 -8.93 7.66 -3.92
CA PRO A 55 -8.80 6.70 -2.83
C PRO A 55 -8.32 5.32 -3.29
N GLU A 56 -8.66 4.91 -4.53
CA GLU A 56 -8.22 3.63 -5.10
C GLU A 56 -6.71 3.59 -5.37
N GLN A 57 -6.13 4.68 -5.87
CA GLN A 57 -4.69 4.77 -6.13
C GLN A 57 -3.89 4.81 -4.83
N MET A 58 -4.38 5.60 -3.86
CA MET A 58 -3.84 5.64 -2.50
C MET A 58 -3.85 4.24 -1.86
N LYS A 59 -5.01 3.56 -1.87
CA LYS A 59 -5.19 2.23 -1.29
C LYS A 59 -4.27 1.19 -1.94
N SER A 60 -4.21 1.16 -3.26
CA SER A 60 -3.36 0.24 -4.02
C SER A 60 -1.87 0.44 -3.68
N SER A 61 -1.43 1.69 -3.62
CA SER A 61 -0.05 2.04 -3.26
C SER A 61 0.32 1.56 -1.86
N ILE A 62 -0.56 1.79 -0.89
CA ILE A 62 -0.34 1.38 0.50
C ILE A 62 -0.32 -0.15 0.64
N LEU A 63 -1.26 -0.83 -0.01
CA LEU A 63 -1.32 -2.30 0.01
C LEU A 63 -0.04 -2.91 -0.58
N PHE A 64 0.45 -2.34 -1.68
CA PHE A 64 1.70 -2.77 -2.31
C PHE A 64 2.91 -2.58 -1.38
N LEU A 65 3.05 -1.41 -0.77
CA LEU A 65 4.11 -1.13 0.21
C LEU A 65 4.04 -2.06 1.42
N ASN A 66 2.83 -2.29 1.94
CA ASN A 66 2.64 -3.17 3.07
C ASN A 66 3.10 -4.58 2.75
N THR A 67 2.72 -5.09 1.57
CA THR A 67 3.13 -6.41 1.09
C THR A 67 4.66 -6.56 1.02
N ILE A 68 5.37 -5.52 0.54
CA ILE A 68 6.84 -5.55 0.49
C ILE A 68 7.43 -5.55 1.90
N LEU A 69 6.97 -4.67 2.78
CA LEU A 69 7.51 -4.55 4.14
C LEU A 69 7.27 -5.83 4.95
N ASP A 70 6.07 -6.40 4.84
CA ASP A 70 5.70 -7.66 5.49
C ASP A 70 6.53 -8.83 4.95
N GLY A 71 6.73 -8.87 3.63
CA GLY A 71 7.62 -9.84 2.99
C GLY A 71 9.07 -9.73 3.46
N LEU A 72 9.58 -8.51 3.67
CA LEU A 72 10.92 -8.30 4.24
C LEU A 72 11.00 -8.80 5.68
N VAL A 73 9.99 -8.50 6.51
CA VAL A 73 9.94 -8.95 7.91
C VAL A 73 9.96 -10.47 7.99
N VAL A 74 9.11 -11.13 7.20
CA VAL A 74 9.04 -12.60 7.16
C VAL A 74 10.33 -13.18 6.60
N GLY A 75 10.82 -12.66 5.46
CA GLY A 75 12.05 -13.13 4.82
C GLY A 75 13.27 -13.05 5.72
N PHE A 76 13.48 -11.91 6.39
CA PHE A 76 14.58 -11.77 7.35
C PHE A 76 14.40 -12.65 8.59
N SER A 77 13.18 -12.84 9.07
CA SER A 77 12.90 -13.73 10.20
C SER A 77 13.21 -15.19 9.87
N VAL A 78 12.88 -15.64 8.65
CA VAL A 78 13.24 -16.98 8.16
C VAL A 78 14.74 -17.14 8.07
N ILE A 79 15.46 -16.14 7.53
CA ILE A 79 16.93 -16.17 7.45
C ILE A 79 17.52 -16.29 8.85
N ILE A 80 17.11 -15.46 9.80
CA ILE A 80 17.62 -15.51 11.19
C ILE A 80 17.31 -16.87 11.84
N GLY A 81 16.09 -17.37 11.68
CA GLY A 81 15.69 -18.67 12.20
C GLY A 81 16.52 -19.81 11.61
N ALA A 82 16.74 -19.77 10.29
CA ALA A 82 17.52 -20.76 9.58
C ALA A 82 19.00 -20.75 9.99
N PHE A 83 19.57 -19.56 10.23
CA PHE A 83 20.93 -19.42 10.73
C PHE A 83 21.11 -20.00 12.14
N ASN A 84 20.08 -19.95 12.99
CA ASN A 84 20.19 -20.39 14.38
C ASN A 84 19.91 -21.89 14.59
N SER A 85 18.90 -22.45 13.92
CA SER A 85 18.45 -23.84 14.14
C SER A 85 18.30 -24.64 12.83
N GLY A 86 18.95 -24.22 11.75
CA GLY A 86 18.87 -24.86 10.45
C GLY A 86 17.45 -24.79 9.86
N ILE A 87 17.11 -25.76 9.00
CA ILE A 87 15.83 -25.77 8.27
C ILE A 87 14.62 -25.66 9.22
N ALA A 88 14.65 -26.38 10.36
CA ALA A 88 13.59 -26.32 11.36
C ALA A 88 13.42 -24.90 11.94
N GLY A 89 14.52 -24.22 12.23
CA GLY A 89 14.51 -22.82 12.66
C GLY A 89 13.92 -21.88 11.61
N GLY A 90 14.22 -22.10 10.34
CA GLY A 90 13.63 -21.34 9.22
C GLY A 90 12.10 -21.50 9.17
N PHE A 91 11.58 -22.71 9.31
CA PHE A 91 10.13 -22.96 9.37
C PHE A 91 9.46 -22.30 10.57
N THR A 92 10.08 -22.38 11.76
CA THR A 92 9.54 -21.69 12.94
C THR A 92 9.54 -20.17 12.75
N GLY A 93 10.60 -19.62 12.15
CA GLY A 93 10.70 -18.20 11.81
C GLY A 93 9.61 -17.77 10.85
N LEU A 94 9.31 -18.57 9.82
CA LEU A 94 8.24 -18.31 8.85
C LEU A 94 6.86 -18.24 9.53
N ILE A 95 6.50 -19.27 10.28
CA ILE A 95 5.17 -19.38 10.90
C ILE A 95 4.99 -18.29 11.94
N LEU A 96 5.97 -18.11 12.82
CA LEU A 96 5.87 -17.15 13.92
C LEU A 96 5.85 -15.71 13.39
N SER A 97 6.74 -15.36 12.46
CA SER A 97 6.77 -14.00 11.90
C SER A 97 5.51 -13.66 11.12
N THR A 98 4.94 -14.60 10.37
CA THR A 98 3.69 -14.38 9.64
C THR A 98 2.53 -14.08 10.59
N LEU A 99 2.40 -14.84 11.68
CA LEU A 99 1.39 -14.56 12.72
C LEU A 99 1.59 -13.19 13.37
N VAL A 100 2.84 -12.86 13.70
CA VAL A 100 3.19 -11.57 14.30
C VAL A 100 2.84 -10.42 13.37
N VAL A 101 3.17 -10.53 12.07
CA VAL A 101 2.87 -9.51 11.07
C VAL A 101 1.37 -9.32 10.91
N VAL A 102 0.61 -10.40 10.71
CA VAL A 102 -0.86 -10.30 10.54
C VAL A 102 -1.51 -9.63 11.76
N ILE A 103 -1.10 -9.99 12.97
CA ILE A 103 -1.73 -9.44 14.18
C ILE A 103 -1.22 -8.01 14.45
N LEU A 104 0.10 -7.82 14.54
CA LEU A 104 0.72 -6.57 14.98
C LEU A 104 0.89 -5.53 13.87
N CYS A 105 1.17 -5.93 12.63
CA CYS A 105 1.34 -4.99 11.52
C CYS A 105 -0.01 -4.67 10.83
N GLU A 106 -0.93 -5.64 10.78
CA GLU A 106 -2.13 -5.48 9.97
C GLU A 106 -3.39 -5.25 10.80
N ILE A 107 -3.77 -6.19 11.67
CA ILE A 107 -5.06 -6.12 12.38
C ILE A 107 -5.07 -4.98 13.43
N LEU A 108 -4.07 -4.96 14.32
CA LEU A 108 -3.98 -3.97 15.40
C LEU A 108 -3.91 -2.52 14.88
N PRO A 109 -3.03 -2.19 13.91
CA PRO A 109 -2.89 -0.80 13.48
C PRO A 109 -4.13 -0.31 12.73
N ARG A 110 -4.77 -1.18 11.94
CA ARG A 110 -6.07 -0.85 11.32
C ARG A 110 -7.11 -0.54 12.36
N LEU A 111 -7.17 -1.30 13.46
CA LEU A 111 -8.11 -1.06 14.56
C LEU A 111 -7.86 0.29 15.25
N ILE A 112 -6.60 0.60 15.58
CA ILE A 112 -6.19 1.88 16.18
C ILE A 112 -6.51 3.06 15.24
N GLY A 113 -6.33 2.88 13.93
CA GLY A 113 -6.71 3.85 12.91
C GLY A 113 -8.19 4.26 12.98
N LYS A 114 -9.07 3.34 13.38
CA LYS A 114 -10.52 3.60 13.50
C LYS A 114 -10.90 4.33 14.78
N GLU A 115 -10.11 4.23 15.86
CA GLU A 115 -10.44 4.88 17.13
C GLU A 115 -10.27 6.40 17.08
N LYS A 116 -9.25 6.91 16.38
CA LYS A 116 -8.94 8.36 16.29
C LYS A 116 -8.63 8.79 14.85
N PRO A 117 -9.60 8.66 13.91
CA PRO A 117 -9.34 8.80 12.49
C PRO A 117 -8.84 10.20 12.11
N ILE A 118 -9.44 11.27 12.65
CA ILE A 118 -9.12 12.66 12.29
C ILE A 118 -7.66 13.02 12.63
N ARG A 119 -7.21 12.71 13.85
CA ARG A 119 -5.82 13.04 14.28
C ARG A 119 -4.78 12.25 13.50
N ILE A 120 -5.03 10.96 13.27
CA ILE A 120 -4.12 10.08 12.57
C ILE A 120 -4.04 10.48 11.09
N ALA A 121 -5.19 10.69 10.44
CA ALA A 121 -5.26 11.09 9.05
C ALA A 121 -4.57 12.43 8.78
N LEU A 122 -4.82 13.48 9.59
CA LEU A 122 -4.17 14.78 9.39
C LEU A 122 -2.64 14.71 9.53
N ARG A 123 -2.15 13.93 10.51
CA ARG A 123 -0.72 13.77 10.76
C ARG A 123 -0.03 12.92 9.69
N MET A 124 -0.73 11.92 9.15
CA MET A 124 -0.21 10.98 8.16
C MET A 124 -0.48 11.40 6.70
N ALA A 125 -1.34 12.41 6.47
CA ALA A 125 -1.67 12.87 5.12
C ALA A 125 -0.45 13.33 4.32
N LYS A 126 0.46 14.10 4.95
CA LYS A 126 1.70 14.55 4.30
C LYS A 126 2.67 13.40 3.95
N PRO A 127 3.04 12.49 4.89
CA PRO A 127 3.92 11.39 4.55
C PRO A 127 3.30 10.42 3.54
N MET A 128 1.99 10.14 3.61
CA MET A 128 1.33 9.31 2.60
C MET A 128 1.37 9.94 1.21
N LEU A 129 1.09 11.25 1.08
CA LEU A 129 1.14 11.94 -0.20
C LEU A 129 2.56 11.94 -0.80
N HIS A 130 3.59 12.08 0.05
CA HIS A 130 4.97 12.00 -0.40
C HIS A 130 5.33 10.60 -0.88
N LEU A 131 4.84 9.57 -0.19
CA LEU A 131 5.07 8.17 -0.53
C LEU A 131 4.34 7.77 -1.82
N GLN A 132 3.07 8.18 -1.98
CA GLN A 132 2.29 7.97 -3.19
C GLN A 132 2.99 8.59 -4.41
N ARG A 133 3.41 9.86 -4.34
CA ARG A 133 4.15 10.51 -5.43
C ARG A 133 5.46 9.81 -5.78
N ARG A 134 6.16 9.26 -4.79
CA ARG A 134 7.40 8.50 -5.01
C ARG A 134 7.12 7.17 -5.71
N LEU A 135 6.03 6.48 -5.33
CA LEU A 135 5.61 5.28 -6.04
C LEU A 135 5.14 5.58 -7.45
N ASP A 136 4.32 6.61 -7.66
CA ASP A 136 3.81 6.97 -8.99
C ASP A 136 4.95 7.34 -9.93
N PHE A 137 5.95 8.07 -9.43
CA PHE A 137 7.17 8.36 -10.18
C PHE A 137 7.93 7.09 -10.59
N PHE A 138 7.99 6.09 -9.70
CA PHE A 138 8.69 4.83 -9.96
C PHE A 138 7.87 3.84 -10.81
N ALA A 139 6.54 3.84 -10.68
CA ALA A 139 5.62 2.97 -11.40
C ALA A 139 5.22 3.52 -12.77
N SER A 140 5.34 4.85 -12.98
CA SER A 140 5.15 5.52 -14.27
C SER A 140 5.90 4.85 -15.43
N PRO A 141 7.21 4.55 -15.35
CA PRO A 141 7.93 3.88 -16.43
C PRO A 141 7.46 2.42 -16.65
N ALA A 142 7.01 1.73 -15.61
CA ALA A 142 6.48 0.38 -15.74
C ALA A 142 5.14 0.35 -16.47
N ARG A 143 4.24 1.33 -16.20
CA ARG A 143 2.95 1.46 -16.89
C ARG A 143 3.13 1.83 -18.36
N SER A 144 4.05 2.73 -18.70
CA SER A 144 4.34 3.07 -20.10
C SER A 144 4.99 1.91 -20.85
N PHE A 145 5.82 1.12 -20.17
CA PHE A 145 6.40 -0.10 -20.75
C PHE A 145 5.36 -1.21 -20.95
N LEU A 146 4.48 -1.45 -19.97
CA LEU A 146 3.40 -2.45 -20.06
C LEU A 146 2.36 -2.09 -21.11
N LEU A 147 1.90 -0.84 -21.17
CA LEU A 147 1.00 -0.39 -22.22
C LEU A 147 1.68 -0.46 -23.59
N GLY A 148 2.97 -0.14 -23.69
CA GLY A 148 3.76 -0.32 -24.92
C GLY A 148 3.93 -1.78 -25.34
N PHE A 149 3.93 -2.72 -24.40
CA PHE A 149 4.02 -4.16 -24.67
C PHE A 149 2.65 -4.79 -25.00
N LEU A 150 1.58 -4.35 -24.34
CA LEU A 150 0.20 -4.84 -24.56
C LEU A 150 -0.41 -4.26 -25.85
N THR A 151 -0.22 -2.96 -26.13
CA THR A 151 -0.64 -2.36 -27.41
C THR A 151 0.16 -2.88 -28.61
N ARG A 152 1.29 -3.56 -28.38
CA ARG A 152 2.03 -4.27 -29.43
C ARG A 152 1.51 -5.68 -29.69
N GLY A 153 0.65 -6.22 -28.81
CA GLY A 153 -0.04 -7.51 -28.96
C GLY A 153 -1.51 -7.40 -29.37
N GLU A 154 -2.14 -6.24 -29.20
CA GLU A 154 -3.58 -6.04 -29.45
C GLU A 154 -3.82 -5.07 -30.62
N ASN A 155 -3.51 -5.51 -31.85
CA ASN A 155 -4.15 -4.99 -33.06
C ASN A 155 -3.92 -5.94 -34.26
N PRO A 156 -4.88 -6.86 -34.51
CA PRO A 156 -5.79 -6.64 -35.63
C PRO A 156 -7.26 -7.09 -35.42
N GLU A 157 -7.70 -7.49 -34.23
CA GLU A 157 -9.06 -8.06 -34.03
C GLU A 157 -10.17 -7.03 -33.74
N SER A 158 -9.87 -5.92 -33.06
CA SER A 158 -10.90 -4.89 -32.74
C SER A 158 -11.44 -4.17 -33.99
N THR A 159 -10.66 -4.15 -35.08
CA THR A 159 -11.11 -3.63 -36.39
C THR A 159 -12.05 -4.60 -37.11
N GLN A 160 -12.00 -5.89 -36.77
CA GLN A 160 -12.78 -6.93 -37.44
C GLN A 160 -14.16 -7.09 -36.78
N GLU A 161 -14.26 -6.93 -35.45
CA GLU A 161 -15.56 -6.85 -34.75
C GLU A 161 -16.36 -5.60 -35.13
N GLU A 162 -15.71 -4.43 -35.31
CA GLU A 162 -16.42 -3.23 -35.79
C GLU A 162 -16.94 -3.39 -37.23
N ARG A 163 -16.29 -4.20 -38.06
CA ARG A 163 -16.75 -4.49 -39.44
C ARG A 163 -17.89 -5.50 -39.47
N SER A 164 -17.85 -6.56 -38.67
CA SER A 164 -18.92 -7.57 -38.62
C SER A 164 -20.23 -7.00 -38.04
N VAL A 165 -20.15 -6.08 -37.08
CA VAL A 165 -21.35 -5.38 -36.56
C VAL A 165 -21.99 -4.49 -37.63
N ARG A 166 -21.21 -3.84 -38.49
CA ARG A 166 -21.74 -3.03 -39.60
C ARG A 166 -22.39 -3.87 -40.69
N GLU A 167 -21.85 -5.06 -40.99
CA GLU A 167 -22.43 -5.99 -41.96
C GLU A 167 -23.74 -6.62 -41.49
N LEU A 168 -23.95 -6.78 -40.18
CA LEU A 168 -25.23 -7.30 -39.63
C LEU A 168 -26.35 -6.24 -39.56
N THR A 169 -26.00 -4.96 -39.72
CA THR A 169 -26.96 -3.83 -39.69
C THR A 169 -27.36 -3.33 -41.08
N GLN A 170 -26.86 -3.96 -42.15
CA GLN A 170 -27.20 -3.65 -43.54
C GLN A 170 -27.95 -4.82 -44.19
#